data_AF-F1L4W0-F1
#
_entry.id   AF-F1L4W0-F1
#
_cell.length_a   1.000
_cell.length_b   1.000
_cell.length_c   1.000
_cell.angle_alpha   90.00
_cell.angle_beta   90.00
_cell.angle_gamma   90.00
#
_symmetry.space_group_name_H-M   'P 1'
#
loop_
_entity.id
_entity.type
_entity.pdbx_description
1 polymer ?
#
loop_
_entity_poly.entity_id
_entity_poly.type
_entity_poly.pdbx_seq_one_letter_code
_entity_poly.pdbx_strand_id
1 'polypeptide(L)'
;MIRLSQTLMHISKLAWLVIEDGKQISDSVYRILQRSNLSYCYLAVERNRNLPARGWTARQFALRFVLQYFANFSNRAVVYFADDDNTYDIRIFDKFIRKVERIGVWAVGAVANLLLEAPSVNEEGKVNGWLTKYAPSRSWAIDMAGFAINLELLLRSQNASFATCKRKVSPEPCLLSTLNITKENSQAFGYDENPRDILVWHTKSKHHVVRKYSRMTYEYLINV
;
A
#
# COMPACT_ATOMS: atom_id res chain seq x y z
N MET A 1 5.74 -3.41 11.01
CA MET A 1 7.13 -3.77 10.56
C MET A 1 7.56 -5.24 10.69
N ILE A 2 7.77 -5.84 11.87
CA ILE A 2 8.39 -7.21 11.98
C ILE A 2 7.62 -8.27 11.17
N ARG A 3 6.31 -8.39 11.41
CA ARG A 3 5.45 -9.34 10.69
C ARG A 3 5.47 -9.13 9.17
N LEU A 4 5.40 -7.88 8.74
CA LEU A 4 5.44 -7.52 7.32
C LEU A 4 6.78 -7.95 6.70
N SER A 5 7.89 -7.65 7.37
CA SER A 5 9.22 -8.09 6.92
C SER A 5 9.27 -9.60 6.74
N GLN A 6 8.77 -10.38 7.71
CA GLN A 6 8.76 -11.84 7.64
C GLN A 6 7.89 -12.35 6.48
N THR A 7 6.72 -11.76 6.23
CA THR A 7 5.91 -12.06 5.05
C THR A 7 6.67 -11.78 3.75
N LEU A 8 7.31 -10.62 3.64
CA LEU A 8 8.02 -10.20 2.42
C LEU A 8 9.27 -11.05 2.13
N MET A 9 9.90 -11.65 3.14
CA MET A 9 11.04 -12.56 2.97
C MET A 9 10.74 -13.78 2.09
N HIS A 10 9.47 -14.15 1.91
CA HIS A 10 9.05 -15.22 1.03
C HIS A 10 8.92 -14.80 -0.44
N ILE A 11 9.06 -13.51 -0.74
CA ILE A 11 8.74 -12.94 -2.04
C ILE A 11 10.02 -12.66 -2.83
N SER A 12 10.21 -13.40 -3.92
CA SER A 12 11.35 -13.18 -4.83
C SER A 12 11.24 -11.86 -5.60
N LYS A 13 12.34 -11.30 -6.12
CA LYS A 13 12.30 -10.11 -7.00
C LYS A 13 11.41 -8.97 -6.44
N LEU A 14 11.65 -8.61 -5.18
CA LEU A 14 10.96 -7.55 -4.47
C LEU A 14 11.97 -6.49 -4.01
N ALA A 15 11.65 -5.22 -4.26
CA ALA A 15 12.38 -4.08 -3.73
C ALA A 15 11.49 -3.38 -2.69
N TRP A 16 11.90 -3.41 -1.42
CA TRP A 16 11.13 -2.83 -0.33
C TRP A 16 11.53 -1.39 -0.07
N LEU A 17 10.69 -0.44 -0.47
CA LEU A 17 10.90 0.98 -0.17
C LEU A 17 10.21 1.35 1.15
N VAL A 18 11.00 1.57 2.20
CA VAL A 18 10.52 1.95 3.53
C VAL A 18 10.75 3.43 3.72
N ILE A 19 9.65 4.17 3.90
CA ILE A 19 9.68 5.61 4.15
C ILE A 19 9.23 5.87 5.59
N GLU A 20 10.16 6.30 6.44
CA GLU A 20 9.87 6.72 7.81
C GLU A 20 9.33 8.15 7.84
N ASP A 21 8.24 8.35 8.59
CA ASP A 21 7.73 9.68 8.93
C ASP A 21 8.52 10.25 10.12
N GLY A 22 9.68 10.83 9.81
CA GLY A 22 10.66 11.26 10.80
C GLY A 22 11.74 12.15 10.19
N LYS A 23 12.46 12.89 11.04
CA LYS A 23 13.58 13.75 10.62
C LYS A 23 14.82 12.96 10.19
N GLN A 24 14.96 11.76 10.73
CA GLN A 24 16.07 10.85 10.50
C GLN A 24 15.55 9.42 10.60
N ILE A 25 16.34 8.48 10.10
CA ILE A 25 16.03 7.06 10.22
C ILE A 25 16.14 6.57 11.67
N SER A 26 15.24 5.68 12.07
CA SER A 26 15.28 4.98 13.35
C SER A 26 16.16 3.74 13.28
N ASP A 27 17.09 3.62 14.23
CA ASP A 27 17.96 2.45 14.39
C ASP A 27 17.16 1.15 14.60
N SER A 28 16.05 1.22 15.36
CA SER A 28 15.20 0.06 15.63
C SER A 28 14.60 -0.56 14.36
N VAL A 29 14.15 0.29 13.43
CA VAL A 29 13.62 -0.14 12.14
C VAL A 29 14.76 -0.55 11.21
N TYR A 30 15.88 0.17 11.21
CA TYR A 30 17.07 -0.19 10.43
C TYR A 30 17.56 -1.62 10.74
N ARG A 31 17.64 -1.98 12.03
CA ARG A 31 18.01 -3.34 12.47
C ARG A 31 17.03 -4.41 11.97
N ILE A 32 15.73 -4.09 11.87
CA ILE A 32 14.73 -5.02 11.29
C ILE A 32 14.98 -5.21 9.79
N LEU A 33 15.34 -4.15 9.07
CA LEU A 33 15.63 -4.24 7.63
C LEU A 33 16.92 -5.01 7.36
N GLN A 34 17.98 -4.74 8.12
CA GLN A 34 19.26 -5.46 8.03
C GLN A 34 19.08 -6.97 8.20
N ARG A 35 18.35 -7.42 9.23
CA ARG A 35 18.13 -8.86 9.49
C ARG A 35 17.18 -9.53 8.50
N SER A 36 16.40 -8.76 7.73
CA SER A 36 15.43 -9.31 6.77
C SER A 36 16.10 -9.92 5.53
N ASN A 37 17.33 -9.49 5.21
CA ASN A 37 18.04 -9.83 3.98
C ASN A 37 17.23 -9.53 2.69
N LEU A 38 16.24 -8.65 2.77
CA LEU A 38 15.50 -8.15 1.62
C LEU A 38 16.31 -7.07 0.90
N SER A 39 16.11 -6.92 -0.42
CA SER A 39 16.55 -5.71 -1.12
C SER A 39 15.64 -4.56 -0.68
N TYR A 40 16.20 -3.54 -0.04
CA TYR A 40 15.42 -2.40 0.47
C TYR A 40 16.09 -1.05 0.22
N CYS A 41 15.27 0.00 0.20
CA CYS A 41 15.70 1.39 0.36
C CYS A 41 15.03 1.93 1.62
N TYR A 42 15.80 2.57 2.51
CA TYR A 42 15.28 3.10 3.76
C TYR A 42 15.59 4.58 3.89
N LEU A 43 14.53 5.39 3.91
CA LEU A 43 14.60 6.84 3.84
C LEU A 43 13.68 7.44 4.90
N ALA A 44 14.07 8.58 5.44
CA ALA A 44 13.23 9.36 6.34
C ALA A 44 12.76 10.63 5.63
N VAL A 45 11.50 11.00 5.84
CA VAL A 45 10.94 12.25 5.36
C VAL A 45 10.15 12.92 6.47
N GLU A 46 10.48 14.17 6.77
CA GLU A 46 9.74 14.94 7.77
C GLU A 46 8.34 15.28 7.26
N ARG A 47 7.35 15.15 8.15
CA ARG A 47 5.94 15.41 7.87
C ARG A 47 5.69 16.81 7.29
N ASN A 48 5.29 16.87 6.02
CA ASN A 48 4.82 18.11 5.41
C ASN A 48 3.39 18.46 5.87
N ARG A 49 3.26 19.39 6.81
CA ARG A 49 1.98 19.81 7.43
C ARG A 49 0.92 20.33 6.45
N ASN A 50 1.30 20.71 5.22
CA ASN A 50 0.36 21.15 4.19
C ASN A 50 -0.44 19.98 3.60
N LEU A 51 0.15 18.79 3.56
CA LEU A 51 -0.51 17.56 3.12
C LEU A 51 -1.38 16.96 4.24
N PRO A 52 -2.40 16.15 3.93
CA PRO A 52 -3.14 15.37 4.93
C PRO A 52 -2.24 14.42 5.74
N ALA A 53 -2.70 14.00 6.93
CA ALA A 53 -1.99 13.04 7.78
C ALA A 53 -2.12 11.60 7.26
N ARG A 54 -1.58 10.61 8.01
CA ARG A 54 -1.65 9.16 7.68
C ARG A 54 -0.87 8.79 6.43
N GLY A 55 0.42 9.14 6.39
CA GLY A 55 1.35 8.65 5.38
C GLY A 55 1.30 9.36 4.01
N TRP A 56 0.54 10.45 3.83
CA TRP A 56 0.53 11.16 2.53
C TRP A 56 1.90 11.69 2.12
N THR A 57 2.65 12.27 3.07
CA THR A 57 4.01 12.74 2.82
C THR A 57 4.91 11.57 2.40
N ALA A 58 4.85 10.47 3.14
CA ALA A 58 5.62 9.26 2.86
C ALA A 58 5.30 8.66 1.48
N ARG A 59 4.01 8.51 1.13
CA ARG A 59 3.57 7.99 -0.17
C ARG A 59 3.94 8.91 -1.33
N GLN A 60 3.81 10.24 -1.15
CA GLN A 60 4.26 11.21 -2.15
C GLN A 60 5.76 11.14 -2.38
N PHE A 61 6.54 11.05 -1.30
CA PHE A 61 7.99 10.92 -1.37
C PHE A 61 8.39 9.61 -2.06
N ALA A 62 7.79 8.48 -1.65
CA ALA A 62 7.99 7.18 -2.26
C ALA A 62 7.70 7.19 -3.77
N LEU A 63 6.57 7.79 -4.17
CA LEU A 63 6.18 7.87 -5.58
C LEU A 63 7.24 8.63 -6.40
N ARG A 64 7.76 9.76 -5.91
CA ARG A 64 8.83 10.51 -6.61
C ARG A 64 10.13 9.73 -6.66
N PHE A 65 10.48 9.08 -5.55
CA PHE A 65 11.68 8.24 -5.48
C PHE A 65 11.63 7.10 -6.51
N VAL A 66 10.51 6.38 -6.59
CA VAL A 66 10.33 5.30 -7.57
C VAL A 66 10.40 5.83 -9.00
N LEU A 67 9.69 6.93 -9.30
CA LEU A 67 9.70 7.54 -10.64
C LEU A 67 11.09 8.03 -11.06
N GLN A 68 11.93 8.44 -10.12
CA GLN A 68 13.27 8.92 -10.40
C GLN A 68 14.30 7.79 -10.50
N TYR A 69 14.32 6.88 -9.51
CA TYR A 69 15.41 5.92 -9.35
C TYR A 69 15.11 4.52 -9.92
N PHE A 70 13.84 4.21 -10.21
CA PHE A 70 13.42 2.92 -10.77
C PHE A 70 12.89 3.05 -12.20
N ALA A 71 13.00 4.21 -12.84
CA ALA A 71 12.45 4.49 -14.16
C ALA A 71 12.86 3.47 -15.23
N ASN A 72 14.09 2.96 -15.16
CA ASN A 72 14.64 1.96 -16.08
C ASN A 72 13.94 0.59 -16.03
N PHE A 73 13.20 0.28 -14.96
CA PHE A 73 12.39 -0.94 -14.91
C PHE A 73 11.16 -0.84 -15.82
N SER A 74 10.60 0.36 -16.02
CA SER A 74 9.46 0.61 -16.90
C SER A 74 8.35 -0.43 -16.71
N ASN A 75 7.91 -1.09 -17.78
CA ASN A 75 6.83 -2.09 -17.76
C ASN A 75 7.17 -3.40 -17.02
N ARG A 76 8.41 -3.59 -16.58
CA ARG A 76 8.87 -4.80 -15.86
C ARG A 76 8.72 -4.69 -14.35
N ALA A 77 8.15 -3.59 -13.84
CA ALA A 77 7.91 -3.39 -12.42
C ALA A 77 6.48 -2.94 -12.13
N VAL A 78 5.98 -3.33 -10.97
CA VAL A 78 4.67 -2.95 -10.44
C VAL A 78 4.90 -2.29 -9.08
N VAL A 79 4.23 -1.15 -8.87
CA VAL A 79 4.24 -0.40 -7.62
C VAL A 79 3.02 -0.78 -6.80
N TYR A 80 3.27 -1.21 -5.56
CA TYR A 80 2.23 -1.57 -4.59
C TYR A 80 2.45 -0.81 -3.28
N PHE A 81 1.41 -0.15 -2.78
CA PHE A 81 1.45 0.61 -1.53
C PHE A 81 0.97 -0.29 -0.38
N ALA A 82 1.90 -0.75 0.45
CA ALA A 82 1.63 -1.65 1.56
C ALA A 82 1.81 -0.96 2.91
N ASP A 83 0.71 -0.72 3.63
CA ASP A 83 0.74 -0.19 5.00
C ASP A 83 1.27 -1.26 5.97
N ASP A 84 2.03 -0.85 6.99
CA ASP A 84 2.80 -1.78 7.81
C ASP A 84 1.98 -2.56 8.85
N ASP A 85 0.71 -2.19 9.00
CA ASP A 85 -0.27 -2.80 9.90
C ASP A 85 -1.22 -3.78 9.21
N ASN A 86 -1.31 -3.77 7.89
CA ASN A 86 -2.13 -4.68 7.09
C ASN A 86 -1.58 -6.12 7.14
N THR A 87 -2.41 -7.07 6.71
CA THR A 87 -2.05 -8.49 6.60
C THR A 87 -2.13 -8.93 5.14
N TYR A 88 -1.07 -9.57 4.66
CA TYR A 88 -0.92 -9.96 3.25
C TYR A 88 -0.70 -11.46 3.16
N ASP A 89 -1.54 -12.14 2.37
CA ASP A 89 -1.26 -13.51 1.96
C ASP A 89 -0.13 -13.48 0.92
N ILE A 90 0.89 -14.33 1.06
CA ILE A 90 2.03 -14.37 0.12
C ILE A 90 1.59 -14.58 -1.34
N ARG A 91 0.44 -15.23 -1.55
CA ARG A 91 -0.14 -15.49 -2.88
C ARG A 91 -0.50 -14.19 -3.61
N ILE A 92 -0.80 -13.09 -2.91
CA ILE A 92 -1.19 -11.82 -3.57
C ILE A 92 -0.09 -11.30 -4.50
N PHE A 93 1.17 -11.50 -4.13
CA PHE A 93 2.31 -11.00 -4.88
C PHE A 93 2.44 -11.69 -6.24
N ASP A 94 2.27 -13.01 -6.29
CA ASP A 94 2.44 -13.80 -7.52
C ASP A 94 1.13 -13.98 -8.29
N LYS A 95 0.00 -14.14 -7.60
CA LYS A 95 -1.31 -14.30 -8.25
C LYS A 95 -1.81 -13.00 -8.85
N PHE A 96 -1.64 -11.86 -8.16
CA PHE A 96 -2.27 -10.58 -8.54
C PHE A 96 -1.22 -9.52 -8.91
N ILE A 97 -0.41 -9.06 -7.95
CA ILE A 97 0.45 -7.87 -8.11
C ILE A 97 1.39 -7.98 -9.32
N ARG A 98 2.11 -9.09 -9.48
CA ARG A 98 3.04 -9.27 -10.62
C ARG A 98 2.37 -9.31 -11.98
N LYS A 99 1.08 -9.63 -12.05
CA LYS A 99 0.33 -9.76 -13.30
C LYS A 99 -0.31 -8.44 -13.75
N VAL A 100 -0.08 -7.36 -13.00
CA VAL A 100 -0.63 -6.04 -13.34
C VAL A 100 0.09 -5.43 -14.54
N GLU A 101 -0.65 -5.23 -15.61
CA GLU A 101 -0.18 -4.61 -16.86
C GLU A 101 -0.39 -3.09 -16.85
N ARG A 102 -1.45 -2.61 -16.21
CA ARG A 102 -1.74 -1.17 -16.07
C ARG A 102 -2.13 -0.80 -14.65
N ILE A 103 -3.38 -1.06 -14.27
CA ILE A 103 -3.90 -0.91 -12.91
C ILE A 103 -4.60 -2.23 -12.60
N GLY A 104 -4.17 -2.92 -11.55
CA GLY A 104 -4.83 -4.10 -11.03
C GLY A 104 -5.62 -3.76 -9.79
N VAL A 105 -6.81 -4.35 -9.64
CA VAL A 105 -7.70 -4.16 -8.49
C VAL A 105 -8.23 -5.49 -7.97
N TRP A 106 -8.43 -5.60 -6.66
CA TRP A 106 -8.93 -6.81 -6.00
C TRP A 106 -9.68 -6.50 -4.71
N ALA A 107 -10.28 -7.52 -4.10
CA ALA A 107 -10.98 -7.42 -2.83
C ALA A 107 -10.02 -7.24 -1.64
N VAL A 108 -10.42 -6.41 -0.67
CA VAL A 108 -9.72 -6.18 0.60
C VAL A 108 -10.66 -6.46 1.75
N GLY A 109 -10.23 -7.28 2.70
CA GLY A 109 -11.01 -7.61 3.89
C GLY A 109 -10.91 -6.54 4.98
N ALA A 110 -11.94 -6.45 5.83
CA ALA A 110 -11.99 -5.63 7.04
C ALA A 110 -11.78 -4.11 6.84
N VAL A 111 -12.18 -3.56 5.68
CA VAL A 111 -12.07 -2.13 5.38
C VAL A 111 -13.28 -1.36 5.89
N ALA A 112 -13.06 -0.18 6.47
CA ALA A 112 -14.12 0.78 6.85
C ALA A 112 -15.29 0.20 7.69
N ASN A 113 -15.01 -0.75 8.60
CA ASN A 113 -16.01 -1.49 9.38
C ASN A 113 -16.96 -2.38 8.54
N LEU A 114 -16.56 -2.71 7.31
CA LEU A 114 -17.21 -3.67 6.44
C LEU A 114 -16.41 -4.97 6.44
N LEU A 115 -17.09 -6.08 6.11
CA LEU A 115 -16.41 -7.37 5.96
C LEU A 115 -15.39 -7.34 4.82
N LEU A 116 -15.72 -6.68 3.72
CA LEU A 116 -14.84 -6.46 2.58
C LEU A 116 -15.25 -5.22 1.78
N GLU A 117 -14.28 -4.68 1.04
CA GLU A 117 -14.49 -3.83 -0.14
C GLU A 117 -13.94 -4.55 -1.37
N ALA A 118 -14.61 -4.46 -2.51
CA ALA A 118 -14.17 -5.14 -3.74
C ALA A 118 -14.59 -4.40 -5.02
N PRO A 119 -13.91 -4.61 -6.16
CA PRO A 119 -14.43 -4.20 -7.45
C PRO A 119 -15.75 -4.94 -7.76
N SER A 120 -16.73 -4.21 -8.29
CA SER A 120 -17.88 -4.81 -8.97
C SER A 120 -17.49 -5.06 -10.42
N VAL A 121 -17.61 -6.32 -10.85
CA VAL A 121 -17.18 -6.79 -12.17
C VAL A 121 -18.40 -7.31 -12.92
N ASN A 122 -18.58 -6.88 -14.17
CA ASN A 122 -19.66 -7.35 -15.03
C ASN A 122 -19.33 -8.70 -15.70
N GLU A 123 -20.25 -9.21 -16.51
CA GLU A 123 -20.11 -10.51 -17.19
C GLU A 123 -18.93 -10.51 -18.19
N GLU A 124 -18.56 -9.36 -18.73
CA GLU A 124 -17.40 -9.19 -19.62
C GLU A 124 -16.06 -9.06 -18.87
N GLY A 125 -16.04 -9.22 -17.54
CA GLY A 125 -14.83 -9.12 -16.73
C GLY A 125 -14.32 -7.69 -16.52
N LYS A 126 -15.16 -6.68 -16.80
CA LYS A 126 -14.85 -5.25 -16.66
C LYS A 126 -15.35 -4.70 -15.33
N VAL A 127 -14.55 -3.86 -14.70
CA VAL A 127 -14.94 -3.18 -13.47
C VAL A 127 -15.97 -2.10 -13.79
N ASN A 128 -17.20 -2.27 -13.32
CA ASN A 128 -18.30 -1.32 -13.54
C ASN A 128 -18.64 -0.50 -12.27
N GLY A 129 -18.07 -0.85 -11.12
CA GLY A 129 -18.33 -0.16 -9.87
C GLY A 129 -17.52 -0.71 -8.70
N TRP A 130 -17.95 -0.37 -7.48
CA TRP A 130 -17.28 -0.75 -6.25
C TRP A 130 -18.30 -1.27 -5.23
N LEU A 131 -18.01 -2.41 -4.64
CA LEU A 131 -18.76 -2.99 -3.54
C LEU A 131 -18.25 -2.39 -2.22
N THR A 132 -18.68 -1.16 -1.90
CA THR A 132 -18.34 -0.46 -0.64
C THR A 132 -19.54 0.31 -0.10
N LYS A 133 -19.59 0.51 1.22
CA LYS A 133 -20.50 1.47 1.87
C LYS A 133 -19.82 2.81 2.18
N TYR A 134 -18.50 2.87 2.17
CA TYR A 134 -17.76 4.08 2.54
C TYR A 134 -17.50 4.97 1.32
N ALA A 135 -18.20 6.11 1.28
CA ALA A 135 -18.13 7.10 0.20
C ALA A 135 -18.23 6.44 -1.20
N PRO A 136 -19.36 5.77 -1.51
CA PRO A 136 -19.51 4.97 -2.73
C PRO A 136 -19.56 5.81 -4.01
N SER A 137 -19.80 7.12 -3.91
CA SER A 137 -19.79 8.05 -5.04
C SER A 137 -18.38 8.39 -5.55
N ARG A 138 -17.32 7.91 -4.91
CA ARG A 138 -15.94 8.08 -5.38
C ARG A 138 -15.74 7.33 -6.70
N SER A 139 -15.04 7.96 -7.65
CA SER A 139 -14.62 7.33 -8.90
C SER A 139 -13.80 6.06 -8.67
N TRP A 140 -12.94 6.11 -7.66
CA TRP A 140 -12.15 4.99 -7.13
C TRP A 140 -12.49 4.78 -5.66
N ALA A 141 -13.52 3.98 -5.39
CA ALA A 141 -13.98 3.67 -4.03
C ALA A 141 -13.36 2.35 -3.56
N ILE A 142 -12.02 2.35 -3.47
CA ILE A 142 -11.19 1.21 -3.07
C ILE A 142 -10.21 1.63 -1.98
N ASP A 143 -9.74 0.66 -1.22
CA ASP A 143 -8.68 0.79 -0.23
C ASP A 143 -7.28 0.83 -0.86
N MET A 144 -6.31 1.45 -0.18
CA MET A 144 -4.92 1.54 -0.65
C MET A 144 -4.30 0.17 -0.94
N ALA A 145 -4.64 -0.84 -0.14
CA ALA A 145 -4.13 -2.20 -0.32
C ALA A 145 -4.84 -2.98 -1.44
N GLY A 146 -5.90 -2.41 -2.01
CA GLY A 146 -6.76 -3.05 -3.00
C GLY A 146 -6.31 -2.91 -4.45
N PHE A 147 -5.20 -2.22 -4.71
CA PHE A 147 -4.72 -2.03 -6.07
C PHE A 147 -3.19 -1.98 -6.16
N ALA A 148 -2.68 -2.26 -7.36
CA ALA A 148 -1.31 -1.96 -7.74
C ALA A 148 -1.26 -1.35 -9.15
N ILE A 149 -0.15 -0.68 -9.45
CA ILE A 149 0.00 0.10 -10.69
C ILE A 149 1.30 -0.29 -11.37
N ASN A 150 1.24 -0.60 -12.66
CA ASN A 150 2.44 -0.83 -13.45
C ASN A 150 3.26 0.46 -13.53
N LEU A 151 4.57 0.36 -13.31
CA LEU A 151 5.45 1.53 -13.24
C LEU A 151 5.48 2.31 -14.56
N GLU A 152 5.35 1.65 -15.71
CA GLU A 152 5.26 2.33 -17.01
C GLU A 152 4.11 3.34 -17.05
N LEU A 153 2.94 3.00 -16.50
CA LEU A 153 1.80 3.90 -16.45
C LEU A 153 2.09 5.13 -15.57
N LEU A 154 2.74 4.93 -14.42
CA LEU A 154 3.14 6.02 -13.54
C LEU A 154 4.16 6.95 -14.22
N LEU A 155 5.14 6.39 -14.95
CA LEU A 155 6.15 7.16 -15.68
C LEU A 155 5.55 7.98 -16.83
N ARG A 156 4.55 7.44 -17.53
CA ARG A 156 3.85 8.14 -18.62
C ARG A 156 2.91 9.23 -18.10
N SER A 157 2.44 9.15 -16.86
CA SER A 157 1.61 10.19 -16.26
C SER A 157 2.45 11.31 -15.65
N GLN A 158 2.51 12.45 -16.33
CA GLN A 158 3.16 13.66 -15.81
C GLN A 158 2.49 14.19 -14.52
N ASN A 159 1.24 13.79 -14.25
CA ASN A 159 0.44 14.28 -13.14
C ASN A 159 0.37 13.32 -11.94
N ALA A 160 0.99 12.14 -12.02
CA ALA A 160 0.98 11.15 -10.95
C ALA A 160 1.47 11.77 -9.63
N SER A 161 0.55 11.95 -8.67
CA SER A 161 0.80 12.71 -7.45
C SER A 161 -0.24 12.43 -6.38
N PHE A 162 0.21 12.34 -5.13
CA PHE A 162 -0.65 12.47 -3.95
C PHE A 162 -0.77 13.93 -3.49
N ALA A 163 0.09 14.84 -3.93
CA ALA A 163 0.14 16.21 -3.43
C ALA A 163 -0.84 17.19 -4.09
N THR A 164 -1.39 16.84 -5.25
CA THR A 164 -2.24 17.74 -6.06
C THR A 164 -3.70 17.78 -5.59
N CYS A 165 -4.09 16.91 -4.66
CA CYS A 165 -5.48 16.77 -4.25
C CYS A 165 -5.85 17.72 -3.12
N LYS A 166 -7.07 18.26 -3.19
CA LYS A 166 -7.63 19.13 -2.15
C LYS A 166 -7.77 18.37 -0.83
N ARG A 167 -7.58 19.07 0.30
CA ARG A 167 -7.92 18.57 1.64
C ARG A 167 -9.39 18.10 1.60
N LYS A 168 -9.64 16.83 1.95
CA LYS A 168 -10.94 16.07 2.00
C LYS A 168 -11.06 14.90 1.02
N VAL A 169 -10.10 14.70 0.10
CA VAL A 169 -10.06 13.51 -0.77
C VAL A 169 -9.21 12.42 -0.13
N SER A 170 -9.58 11.14 -0.26
CA SER A 170 -8.76 9.99 0.17
C SER A 170 -7.56 9.79 -0.76
N PRO A 171 -6.44 9.19 -0.31
CA PRO A 171 -5.23 9.10 -1.13
C PRO A 171 -5.38 8.22 -2.38
N GLU A 172 -6.25 7.21 -2.35
CA GLU A 172 -6.49 6.29 -3.46
C GLU A 172 -7.11 6.99 -4.68
N PRO A 173 -8.31 7.62 -4.58
CA PRO A 173 -8.87 8.37 -5.69
C PRO A 173 -8.03 9.58 -6.08
N CYS A 174 -7.24 10.13 -5.14
CA CYS A 174 -6.30 11.20 -5.42
C CYS A 174 -5.26 10.77 -6.45
N LEU A 175 -4.54 9.69 -6.21
CA LEU A 175 -3.55 9.18 -7.15
C LEU A 175 -4.21 8.66 -8.43
N LEU A 176 -5.18 7.76 -8.31
CA LEU A 176 -5.71 7.02 -9.46
C LEU A 176 -6.41 7.93 -10.48
N SER A 177 -7.05 9.01 -10.04
CA SER A 177 -7.67 9.97 -10.96
C SER A 177 -6.66 10.80 -11.77
N THR A 178 -5.38 10.84 -11.37
CA THR A 178 -4.33 11.55 -12.14
C THR A 178 -3.72 10.70 -13.26
N LEU A 179 -4.10 9.43 -13.37
CA LEU A 179 -3.49 8.49 -14.32
C LEU A 179 -4.22 8.44 -15.68
N ASN A 180 -5.30 9.21 -15.85
CA ASN A 180 -6.15 9.23 -17.05
C ASN A 180 -6.61 7.82 -17.50
N ILE A 181 -6.82 6.92 -16.53
CA ILE A 181 -7.40 5.59 -16.74
C ILE A 181 -8.76 5.56 -16.05
N THR A 182 -9.77 5.01 -16.72
CA THR A 182 -11.09 4.77 -16.12
C THR A 182 -11.12 3.40 -15.43
N LYS A 183 -12.05 3.21 -14.48
CA LYS A 183 -12.17 1.94 -13.74
C LYS A 183 -12.40 0.74 -14.67
N GLU A 184 -13.15 0.92 -15.75
CA GLU A 184 -13.46 -0.13 -16.75
C GLU A 184 -12.19 -0.64 -17.46
N ASN A 185 -11.13 0.16 -17.48
CA ASN A 185 -9.84 -0.17 -18.07
C ASN A 185 -8.83 -0.72 -17.06
N SER A 186 -9.24 -0.97 -15.81
CA SER A 186 -8.46 -1.70 -14.82
C SER A 186 -8.68 -3.22 -14.94
N GLN A 187 -7.70 -3.99 -14.46
CA GLN A 187 -7.73 -5.45 -14.41
C GLN A 187 -8.24 -5.90 -13.04
N ALA A 188 -9.40 -6.58 -12.99
CA ALA A 188 -9.89 -7.18 -11.76
C ALA A 188 -9.24 -8.55 -11.54
N PHE A 189 -8.80 -8.82 -10.30
CA PHE A 189 -8.19 -10.08 -9.92
C PHE A 189 -9.00 -10.80 -8.83
N GLY A 190 -9.07 -12.14 -8.90
CA GLY A 190 -9.70 -13.00 -7.90
C GLY A 190 -11.24 -13.03 -7.92
N TYR A 191 -11.89 -12.27 -8.79
CA TYR A 191 -13.36 -12.21 -8.89
C TYR A 191 -13.96 -13.45 -9.57
N ASP A 192 -13.15 -14.18 -10.33
CA ASP A 192 -13.50 -15.35 -11.13
C ASP A 192 -13.14 -16.69 -10.46
N GLU A 193 -12.54 -16.67 -9.27
CA GLU A 193 -12.25 -17.86 -8.48
C GLU A 193 -13.49 -18.34 -7.69
N ASN A 194 -13.65 -19.66 -7.50
CA ASN A 194 -14.68 -20.24 -6.62
C ASN A 194 -14.09 -21.36 -5.75
N PRO A 195 -14.05 -21.19 -4.41
CA PRO A 195 -14.44 -19.99 -3.66
C PRO A 195 -13.54 -18.78 -3.99
N ARG A 196 -14.06 -17.57 -3.80
CA ARG A 196 -13.27 -16.33 -3.94
C ARG A 196 -12.41 -16.13 -2.70
N ASP A 197 -11.10 -16.17 -2.88
CA ASP A 197 -10.15 -15.85 -1.80
C ASP A 197 -9.96 -14.34 -1.66
N ILE A 198 -9.96 -13.85 -0.43
CA ILE A 198 -9.44 -12.51 -0.09
C ILE A 198 -7.97 -12.69 0.25
N LEU A 199 -7.05 -11.94 -0.38
CA LEU A 199 -5.61 -12.13 -0.18
C LEU A 199 -4.94 -10.98 0.59
N VAL A 200 -5.71 -9.97 1.00
CA VAL A 200 -5.23 -8.84 1.80
C VAL A 200 -6.32 -8.34 2.74
N TRP A 201 -5.92 -7.98 3.97
CA TRP A 201 -6.81 -7.50 5.01
C TRP A 201 -6.28 -6.21 5.63
N HIS A 202 -7.16 -5.21 5.74
CA HIS A 202 -6.88 -3.93 6.37
C HIS A 202 -6.97 -4.06 7.91
N THR A 203 -6.02 -4.80 8.49
CA THR A 203 -5.92 -4.98 9.95
C THR A 203 -5.36 -3.75 10.65
N LYS A 204 -5.79 -3.51 11.90
CA LYS A 204 -5.24 -2.45 12.77
C LYS A 204 -4.83 -3.04 14.12
N SER A 205 -3.63 -2.72 14.57
CA SER A 205 -3.15 -3.11 15.90
C SER A 205 -3.68 -2.13 16.95
N LYS A 206 -4.23 -2.66 18.07
CA LYS A 206 -4.54 -1.88 19.26
C LYS A 206 -3.49 -2.16 20.33
N HIS A 207 -2.87 -1.11 20.86
CA HIS A 207 -1.90 -1.22 21.94
C HIS A 207 -2.58 -0.90 23.28
N HIS A 208 -2.72 -1.91 24.14
CA HIS A 208 -3.13 -1.72 25.53
C HIS A 208 -1.89 -1.77 26.44
N VAL A 209 -1.12 -0.68 26.44
CA VAL A 209 0.02 -0.55 27.36
C VAL A 209 -0.48 0.01 28.68
N VAL A 210 -0.62 -0.84 29.70
CA VAL A 210 -0.87 -0.38 31.06
C VAL A 210 0.40 0.32 31.55
N ARG A 211 0.36 1.64 31.74
CA ARG A 211 1.45 2.48 32.31
C ARG A 211 1.69 2.18 33.80
N LYS A 212 1.71 0.92 34.22
CA LYS A 212 2.45 0.52 35.41
C LYS A 212 3.78 0.04 34.90
N TYR A 213 4.80 0.90 34.97
CA TYR A 213 6.18 0.45 34.89
C TYR A 213 6.36 -0.62 35.96
N SER A 214 6.20 -1.88 35.58
CA SER A 214 6.74 -2.97 36.36
C SER A 214 8.24 -2.72 36.40
N ARG A 215 8.81 -2.50 37.58
CA ARG A 215 10.26 -2.45 37.80
C ARG A 215 10.98 -3.73 37.31
N MET A 216 10.23 -4.75 36.87
CA MET A 216 10.71 -6.04 36.35
C MET A 216 10.58 -6.13 34.83
N THR A 217 11.03 -5.12 34.08
CA THR A 217 11.15 -5.24 32.61
C THR A 217 12.50 -5.80 32.17
N TYR A 218 13.30 -6.33 33.10
CA TYR A 218 14.54 -7.10 32.87
C TYR A 218 15.37 -6.55 31.69
N GLU A 219 15.75 -5.28 31.75
CA GLU A 219 16.60 -4.59 30.75
C GLU A 219 16.02 -4.47 29.32
N TYR A 220 14.83 -5.01 29.04
CA TYR A 220 14.17 -4.86 27.74
C TYR A 220 13.66 -3.44 27.46
N LEU A 221 13.55 -2.61 28.51
CA LEU A 221 13.28 -1.17 28.40
C LEU A 221 14.48 -0.41 28.97
N ILE A 222 15.41 -0.04 28.11
CA ILE A 222 16.50 0.87 28.46
C ILE A 222 15.93 2.29 28.41
N ASN A 223 15.89 2.98 29.55
CA ASN A 223 15.57 4.41 29.57
C ASN A 223 16.70 5.15 28.83
N VAL A 224 16.38 5.75 27.69
CA VAL A 224 17.26 6.68 26.95
C VAL A 224 16.71 8.10 27.14
#